data_AF-A0A8S8YP82-F1
#
_entry.id   AF-A0A8S8YP82-F1
#
_cell.length_a   1.000
_cell.length_b   1.000
_cell.length_c   1.000
_cell.angle_alpha   90.00
_cell.angle_beta   90.00
_cell.angle_gamma   90.00
#
_symmetry.space_group_name_H-M   'P 1'
#
loop_
_entity.id
_entity.type
_entity.pdbx_description
1 polymer ?
#
loop_
_entity_poly.entity_id
_entity_poly.type
_entity_poly.pdbx_seq_one_letter_code
_entity_poly.pdbx_strand_id
1 'polypeptide(L)'
;MYVTYEITGMHRFPSYSNFSNEMGISFIDGGRERVVEISWSDDNSWESERIWSEQAIVTITDYRTAWNPEESGIGDYGGGQFLLGWENQVVVDSGTPSIGWVSLGAVDDSGNPTENISVGNSANMVAVIENTGSAAASLAINCEDVSTGSTAQISPSFPNALIGSGEQVSIPFSWRVTVEGTESLSCRILTPTQLVEEFSFGGGQFSSSSIEWTEAEEEGASTMMPALIALIVAAGIGGYFLLSIYTNTEEEVEDEDYQRTP
;
A
#
# COMPACT_ATOMS: atom_id res chain seq x y z
N MET A 1 -3.74 -11.76 -20.62
CA MET A 1 -2.27 -11.72 -20.62
C MET A 1 -1.77 -13.12 -20.91
N TYR A 2 -0.63 -13.28 -21.58
CA TYR A 2 -0.12 -14.58 -21.99
C TYR A 2 1.30 -14.77 -21.46
N VAL A 3 1.66 -16.01 -21.13
CA VAL A 3 3.05 -16.39 -20.85
C VAL A 3 3.67 -16.84 -22.15
N THR A 4 4.82 -16.28 -22.53
CA THR A 4 5.57 -16.75 -23.69
C THR A 4 6.76 -17.59 -23.25
N TYR A 5 7.06 -18.63 -24.03
CA TYR A 5 8.19 -19.50 -23.75
C TYR A 5 8.86 -20.02 -25.02
N GLU A 6 10.12 -20.43 -24.85
CA GLU A 6 10.92 -21.13 -25.84
C GLU A 6 11.39 -22.47 -25.27
N ILE A 7 11.42 -23.50 -26.11
CA ILE A 7 11.98 -24.80 -25.83
C ILE A 7 13.14 -25.02 -26.79
N THR A 8 14.32 -25.33 -26.26
CA THR A 8 15.50 -25.70 -27.05
C THR A 8 15.90 -27.13 -26.78
N GLY A 9 16.52 -27.82 -27.74
CA GLY A 9 17.05 -29.17 -27.52
C GLY A 9 16.05 -30.32 -27.71
N MET A 10 14.93 -30.09 -28.40
CA MET A 10 14.01 -31.17 -28.80
C MET A 10 14.54 -31.92 -30.03
N HIS A 11 14.11 -33.18 -30.21
CA HIS A 11 14.55 -34.02 -31.34
C HIS A 11 14.20 -33.40 -32.69
N ARG A 12 12.89 -33.19 -32.87
CA ARG A 12 12.28 -32.84 -34.15
C ARG A 12 12.49 -31.38 -34.50
N PHE A 13 12.65 -30.53 -33.48
CA PHE A 13 12.81 -29.09 -33.64
C PHE A 13 13.95 -28.61 -32.74
N PRO A 14 15.02 -28.02 -33.29
CA PRO A 14 16.13 -27.52 -32.47
C PRO A 14 15.69 -26.40 -31.52
N SER A 15 14.69 -25.60 -31.94
CA SER A 15 13.95 -24.67 -31.09
C SER A 15 12.46 -24.64 -31.43
N TYR A 16 11.64 -24.34 -30.43
CA TYR A 16 10.19 -24.21 -30.53
C TYR A 16 9.70 -23.13 -29.58
N SER A 17 8.91 -22.18 -30.07
CA SER A 17 8.33 -21.14 -29.23
C SER A 17 6.81 -21.16 -29.31
N ASN A 18 6.16 -20.83 -28.20
CA ASN A 18 4.71 -20.73 -28.13
C ASN A 18 4.30 -19.83 -26.95
N PHE A 19 2.99 -19.66 -26.76
CA PHE A 19 2.42 -18.89 -25.66
C PHE A 19 1.22 -19.59 -25.04
N SER A 20 0.86 -19.20 -23.83
CA SER A 20 -0.34 -19.69 -23.14
C SER A 20 -1.63 -19.12 -23.72
N ASN A 21 -2.76 -19.76 -23.48
CA ASN A 21 -4.08 -19.17 -23.68
C ASN A 21 -4.49 -18.31 -22.46
N GLU A 22 -5.74 -17.83 -22.46
CA GLU A 22 -6.32 -17.00 -21.38
C GLU A 22 -6.45 -17.75 -20.04
N MET A 23 -6.39 -19.09 -20.06
CA MET A 23 -6.41 -19.94 -18.87
C MET A 23 -5.00 -20.29 -18.36
N GLY A 24 -3.95 -19.70 -18.95
CA GLY A 24 -2.56 -20.02 -18.59
C GLY A 24 -2.05 -21.37 -19.11
N ILE A 25 -2.75 -21.99 -20.06
CA ILE A 25 -2.41 -23.32 -20.60
C ILE A 25 -1.81 -23.18 -22.00
N SER A 26 -0.74 -23.91 -22.29
CA SER A 26 -0.17 -24.05 -23.63
C SER A 26 0.05 -25.52 -24.00
N PHE A 27 0.06 -25.81 -25.29
CA PHE A 27 0.29 -27.15 -25.83
C PHE A 27 1.55 -27.16 -26.69
N ILE A 28 2.49 -28.05 -26.35
CA ILE A 28 3.69 -28.30 -27.13
C ILE A 28 3.31 -29.17 -28.34
N ASP A 29 3.72 -28.78 -29.55
CA ASP A 29 3.35 -29.43 -30.83
C ASP A 29 1.82 -29.69 -30.95
N GLY A 30 0.99 -28.78 -30.43
CA GLY A 30 -0.47 -28.92 -30.46
C GLY A 30 -1.03 -30.04 -29.58
N GLY A 31 -0.26 -30.53 -28.60
CA GLY A 31 -0.67 -31.58 -27.66
C GLY A 31 -0.53 -32.98 -28.25
N ARG A 32 0.25 -33.12 -29.32
CA ARG A 32 0.56 -34.41 -29.92
C ARG A 32 1.50 -35.21 -29.02
N GLU A 33 1.43 -36.53 -29.17
CA GLU A 33 2.36 -37.44 -28.49
C GLU A 33 3.81 -37.12 -28.87
N ARG A 34 4.64 -36.90 -27.85
CA ARG A 34 6.09 -36.67 -27.99
C ARG A 34 6.79 -38.02 -28.13
N VAL A 35 7.32 -38.30 -29.31
CA VAL A 35 8.12 -39.51 -29.57
C VAL A 35 9.59 -39.18 -29.44
N VAL A 36 10.31 -39.99 -28.66
CA VAL A 36 11.75 -39.88 -28.43
C VAL A 36 12.40 -41.10 -29.02
N GLU A 37 13.37 -40.89 -29.91
CA GLU A 37 14.14 -41.99 -30.45
C GLU A 37 15.32 -42.29 -29.51
N ILE A 38 15.37 -43.53 -28.99
CA ILE A 38 16.54 -44.03 -28.25
C ILE A 38 17.36 -44.86 -29.23
N SER A 39 18.44 -44.30 -29.75
CA SER A 39 19.40 -45.05 -30.57
C SER A 39 20.30 -45.91 -29.67
N TRP A 40 20.28 -47.23 -29.87
CA TRP A 40 21.01 -48.21 -29.03
C TRP A 40 22.24 -48.83 -29.74
N SER A 41 22.49 -48.51 -31.01
CA SER A 41 23.49 -49.19 -31.83
C SER A 41 24.74 -48.33 -32.08
N ASP A 42 25.92 -48.91 -31.83
CA ASP A 42 27.22 -48.33 -32.20
C ASP A 42 27.44 -48.26 -33.74
N ASP A 43 26.58 -48.90 -34.54
CA ASP A 43 26.54 -48.91 -36.01
C ASP A 43 25.50 -47.91 -36.55
N ASN A 44 25.48 -46.68 -36.06
CA ASN A 44 24.64 -45.62 -36.63
C ASN A 44 25.37 -44.90 -37.78
N SER A 45 25.90 -45.66 -38.74
CA SER A 45 26.75 -45.16 -39.84
C SER A 45 26.00 -44.31 -40.88
N TRP A 46 24.67 -44.23 -40.77
CA TRP A 46 23.78 -43.53 -41.71
C TRP A 46 23.17 -42.25 -41.11
N GLU A 47 23.31 -42.04 -39.80
CA GLU A 47 22.86 -40.84 -39.10
C GLU A 47 24.05 -40.00 -38.64
N SER A 48 23.88 -38.68 -38.61
CA SER A 48 24.96 -37.76 -38.23
C SER A 48 25.30 -37.78 -36.74
N GLU A 49 24.44 -38.33 -35.88
CA GLU A 49 24.62 -38.29 -34.42
C GLU A 49 24.56 -39.69 -33.80
N ARG A 50 25.61 -40.02 -33.05
CA ARG A 50 25.86 -41.33 -32.43
C ARG A 50 25.34 -41.25 -30.99
N ILE A 51 24.15 -41.78 -30.74
CA ILE A 51 23.42 -41.73 -29.45
C ILE A 51 22.94 -40.30 -29.12
N TRP A 52 21.70 -39.99 -29.47
CA TRP A 52 21.02 -38.76 -29.08
C TRP A 52 20.05 -39.03 -27.93
N SER A 53 20.07 -38.18 -26.91
CA SER A 53 19.09 -38.18 -25.82
C SER A 53 18.53 -36.77 -25.72
N GLU A 54 17.21 -36.65 -25.69
CA GLU A 54 16.55 -35.37 -25.56
C GLU A 54 16.94 -34.68 -24.25
N GLN A 55 17.38 -33.42 -24.35
CA GLN A 55 17.63 -32.54 -23.20
C GLN A 55 16.92 -31.22 -23.46
N ALA A 56 15.59 -31.30 -23.61
CA ALA A 56 14.79 -30.13 -23.91
C ALA A 56 14.73 -29.19 -22.69
N ILE A 57 15.03 -27.91 -22.89
CA ILE A 57 15.00 -26.87 -21.86
C ILE A 57 13.91 -25.88 -22.23
N VAL A 58 12.95 -25.68 -21.32
CA VAL A 58 11.96 -24.61 -21.40
C VAL A 58 12.54 -23.36 -20.79
N THR A 59 12.36 -22.22 -21.45
CA THR A 59 12.72 -20.89 -20.98
C THR A 59 11.49 -20.00 -21.06
N ILE A 60 11.05 -19.44 -19.94
CA ILE A 60 10.02 -18.39 -19.97
C ILE A 60 10.67 -17.11 -20.46
N THR A 61 10.11 -16.55 -21.54
CA THR A 61 10.68 -15.40 -22.25
C THR A 61 9.95 -14.09 -21.95
N ASP A 62 8.68 -14.15 -21.55
CA ASP A 62 7.89 -12.98 -21.13
C ASP A 62 6.76 -13.42 -20.20
N TYR A 63 6.75 -12.85 -18.99
CA TYR A 63 5.65 -12.99 -18.04
C TYR A 63 5.64 -11.80 -17.06
N ARG A 64 5.14 -10.65 -17.54
CA ARG A 64 5.04 -9.40 -16.77
C ARG A 64 3.64 -9.00 -16.38
N THR A 65 3.43 -8.86 -15.08
CA THR A 65 2.22 -8.37 -14.44
C THR A 65 2.39 -6.93 -13.98
N ALA A 66 1.33 -6.35 -13.40
CA ALA A 66 1.43 -5.06 -12.70
C ALA A 66 2.44 -5.06 -11.52
N TRP A 67 2.87 -6.24 -11.03
CA TRP A 67 3.83 -6.36 -9.94
C TRP A 67 5.29 -6.45 -10.34
N ASN A 68 5.60 -6.57 -11.64
CA ASN A 68 6.96 -6.53 -12.17
C ASN A 68 7.04 -5.65 -13.44
N PRO A 69 6.62 -4.37 -13.35
CA PRO A 69 6.83 -3.44 -14.45
C PRO A 69 8.33 -3.30 -14.71
N GLU A 70 8.74 -2.98 -15.94
CA GLU A 70 10.15 -2.87 -16.31
C GLU A 70 10.93 -1.90 -15.39
N GLU A 71 10.29 -0.81 -14.98
CA GLU A 71 10.84 0.20 -14.06
C GLU A 71 11.16 -0.34 -12.65
N SER A 72 10.50 -1.43 -12.22
CA SER A 72 10.77 -2.04 -10.92
C SER A 72 12.13 -2.74 -10.85
N GLY A 73 12.77 -3.01 -12.00
CA GLY A 73 13.97 -3.82 -12.09
C GLY A 73 13.75 -5.32 -11.83
N ILE A 74 12.50 -5.74 -11.63
CA ILE A 74 12.12 -7.15 -11.47
C ILE A 74 12.03 -7.78 -12.86
N GLY A 75 12.65 -8.96 -13.01
CA GLY A 75 12.61 -9.76 -14.23
C GLY A 75 11.23 -10.39 -14.48
N ASP A 76 11.16 -11.18 -15.55
CA ASP A 76 9.98 -11.99 -15.85
C ASP A 76 9.76 -13.08 -14.81
N TYR A 77 8.48 -13.31 -14.48
CA TYR A 77 8.10 -14.42 -13.61
C TYR A 77 8.14 -15.76 -14.35
N GLY A 78 8.00 -16.88 -13.62
CA GLY A 78 7.94 -18.22 -14.22
C GLY A 78 9.24 -19.02 -14.20
N GLY A 79 10.19 -18.64 -13.35
CA GLY A 79 11.22 -19.57 -12.88
C GLY A 79 12.43 -19.75 -13.81
N GLY A 80 12.56 -18.92 -14.85
CA GLY A 80 13.70 -18.96 -15.75
C GLY A 80 13.72 -20.23 -16.62
N GLN A 81 14.81 -21.00 -16.55
CA GLN A 81 15.01 -22.20 -17.36
C GLN A 81 14.81 -23.47 -16.56
N PHE A 82 14.05 -24.42 -17.10
CA PHE A 82 13.87 -25.75 -16.50
C PHE A 82 13.83 -26.85 -17.56
N LEU A 83 14.13 -28.09 -17.13
CA LEU A 83 14.13 -29.25 -18.02
C LEU A 83 12.69 -29.68 -18.33
N LEU A 84 12.40 -29.88 -19.62
CA LEU A 84 11.15 -30.46 -20.07
C LEU A 84 11.22 -31.99 -19.91
N GLY A 85 10.66 -32.47 -18.80
CA GLY A 85 10.52 -33.89 -18.49
C GLY A 85 9.54 -34.64 -19.40
N TRP A 86 9.24 -35.89 -19.02
CA TRP A 86 8.34 -36.79 -19.76
C TRP A 86 6.89 -36.75 -19.26
N GLU A 87 6.60 -35.85 -18.34
CA GLU A 87 5.27 -35.69 -17.76
C GLU A 87 4.28 -35.19 -18.83
N ASN A 88 3.05 -35.71 -18.79
CA ASN A 88 1.97 -35.27 -19.70
C ASN A 88 1.52 -33.82 -19.43
N GLN A 89 1.79 -33.31 -18.24
CA GLN A 89 1.51 -31.96 -17.83
C GLN A 89 2.69 -31.44 -17.00
N VAL A 90 3.16 -30.25 -17.35
CA VAL A 90 4.19 -29.55 -16.59
C VAL A 90 3.56 -28.28 -16.03
N VAL A 91 3.66 -28.12 -14.71
CA VAL A 91 3.19 -26.92 -14.02
C VAL A 91 4.40 -26.00 -13.83
N VAL A 92 4.25 -24.74 -14.21
CA VAL A 92 5.27 -23.71 -14.02
C VAL A 92 4.84 -22.85 -12.84
N ASP A 93 5.33 -23.20 -11.65
CA ASP A 93 4.97 -22.56 -10.37
C ASP A 93 6.17 -21.92 -9.65
N SER A 94 7.34 -21.91 -10.29
CA SER A 94 8.55 -21.29 -9.75
C SER A 94 8.76 -19.87 -10.28
N GLY A 95 9.56 -19.07 -9.57
CA GLY A 95 9.84 -17.68 -9.93
C GLY A 95 8.60 -16.79 -9.92
N THR A 96 7.70 -17.01 -8.96
CA THR A 96 6.50 -16.21 -8.72
C THR A 96 6.48 -15.70 -7.27
N PRO A 97 5.90 -14.52 -7.00
CA PRO A 97 5.71 -14.01 -5.65
C PRO A 97 4.52 -14.71 -4.97
N SER A 98 4.53 -14.72 -3.64
CA SER A 98 3.42 -15.18 -2.80
C SER A 98 3.29 -14.24 -1.61
N ILE A 99 2.45 -13.23 -1.77
CA ILE A 99 2.35 -12.10 -0.84
C ILE A 99 1.27 -12.37 0.20
N GLY A 100 1.59 -12.11 1.48
CA GLY A 100 0.67 -12.25 2.60
C GLY A 100 0.72 -11.08 3.57
N TRP A 101 -0.37 -10.87 4.30
CA TRP A 101 -0.44 -9.92 5.40
C TRP A 101 0.18 -10.50 6.67
N VAL A 102 0.93 -9.66 7.39
CA VAL A 102 1.50 -9.99 8.70
C VAL A 102 0.81 -9.17 9.78
N SER A 103 0.72 -7.86 9.59
CA SER A 103 0.04 -6.96 10.52
C SER A 103 -0.38 -5.65 9.88
N LEU A 104 -1.29 -4.95 10.55
CA LEU A 104 -1.72 -3.59 10.24
C LEU A 104 -2.09 -2.90 11.55
N GLY A 105 -1.50 -1.73 11.83
CA GLY A 105 -1.83 -0.97 13.04
C GLY A 105 -1.25 0.43 13.06
N ALA A 106 -1.75 1.26 13.98
CA ALA A 106 -1.18 2.57 14.25
C ALA A 106 0.00 2.47 15.21
N VAL A 107 0.98 3.34 15.02
CA VAL A 107 2.16 3.48 15.86
C VAL A 107 2.35 4.92 16.33
N ASP A 108 2.94 5.09 17.51
CA ASP A 108 3.39 6.39 18.01
C ASP A 108 4.73 6.82 17.35
N ASP A 109 5.22 8.01 17.71
CA ASP A 109 6.49 8.54 17.19
C ASP A 109 7.72 7.70 17.60
N SER A 110 7.56 6.81 18.58
CA SER A 110 8.60 5.86 19.02
C SER A 110 8.46 4.49 18.35
N GLY A 111 7.46 4.28 17.49
CA GLY A 111 7.18 3.03 16.79
C GLY A 111 6.42 1.98 17.61
N ASN A 112 5.87 2.35 18.77
CA ASN A 112 5.05 1.44 19.58
C ASN A 112 3.58 1.49 19.13
N PRO A 113 2.83 0.38 19.23
CA PRO A 113 1.40 0.39 18.94
C PRO A 113 0.66 1.46 19.73
N THR A 114 -0.21 2.20 19.05
CA THR A 114 -1.12 3.18 19.70
C THR A 114 -2.55 2.91 19.28
N GLU A 115 -3.47 3.17 20.21
CA GLU A 115 -4.92 2.97 20.01
C GLU A 115 -5.71 4.25 20.28
N ASN A 116 -5.05 5.36 20.60
CA ASN A 116 -5.69 6.64 20.93
C ASN A 116 -5.06 7.77 20.11
N ILE A 117 -5.87 8.48 19.33
CA ILE A 117 -5.40 9.54 18.43
C ILE A 117 -6.38 10.70 18.49
N SER A 118 -5.88 11.92 18.51
CA SER A 118 -6.76 13.09 18.48
C SER A 118 -7.34 13.33 17.08
N VAL A 119 -8.64 13.59 16.97
CA VAL A 119 -9.31 14.02 15.75
C VAL A 119 -8.61 15.27 15.19
N GLY A 120 -8.40 15.30 13.88
CA GLY A 120 -7.66 16.35 13.18
C GLY A 120 -6.16 16.08 13.03
N ASN A 121 -5.60 15.16 13.82
CA ASN A 121 -4.25 14.63 13.59
C ASN A 121 -4.26 13.46 12.59
N SER A 122 -3.07 13.13 12.08
CA SER A 122 -2.86 11.91 11.29
C SER A 122 -2.39 10.78 12.19
N ALA A 123 -3.04 9.62 12.10
CA ALA A 123 -2.50 8.36 12.60
C ALA A 123 -1.30 7.94 11.74
N ASN A 124 -0.17 7.60 12.36
CA ASN A 124 0.93 6.94 11.66
C ASN A 124 0.62 5.44 11.61
N MET A 125 0.29 4.93 10.42
CA MET A 125 -0.04 3.54 10.19
C MET A 125 1.17 2.78 9.63
N VAL A 126 1.31 1.52 10.02
CA VAL A 126 2.29 0.59 9.46
C VAL A 126 1.58 -0.68 9.04
N ALA A 127 1.64 -0.98 7.73
CA ALA A 127 1.27 -2.28 7.18
C ALA A 127 2.53 -3.15 7.06
N VAL A 128 2.50 -4.37 7.58
CA VAL A 128 3.59 -5.34 7.43
C VAL A 128 3.13 -6.46 6.52
N ILE A 129 3.89 -6.70 5.47
CA ILE A 129 3.59 -7.65 4.41
C ILE A 129 4.80 -8.55 4.23
N GLU A 130 4.56 -9.84 3.97
CA GLU A 130 5.61 -10.82 3.68
C GLU A 130 5.47 -11.40 2.27
N ASN A 131 6.59 -11.83 1.71
CA ASN A 131 6.65 -12.56 0.47
C ASN A 131 7.27 -13.94 0.71
N THR A 132 6.42 -14.95 0.77
CA THR A 132 6.83 -16.36 0.90
C THR A 132 7.19 -17.00 -0.44
N GLY A 133 7.03 -16.27 -1.54
CA GLY A 133 7.30 -16.72 -2.89
C GLY A 133 8.77 -16.69 -3.26
N SER A 134 9.06 -17.11 -4.49
CA SER A 134 10.42 -17.26 -5.03
C SER A 134 10.86 -16.13 -5.94
N ALA A 135 9.99 -15.14 -6.20
CA ALA A 135 10.33 -13.92 -6.93
C ALA A 135 9.92 -12.66 -6.15
N ALA A 136 10.60 -11.55 -6.42
CA ALA A 136 10.27 -10.24 -5.86
C ALA A 136 8.96 -9.69 -6.46
N ALA A 137 8.32 -8.73 -5.79
CA ALA A 137 7.14 -8.02 -6.29
C ALA A 137 7.18 -6.53 -5.94
N SER A 138 6.60 -5.70 -6.81
CA SER A 138 6.30 -4.29 -6.55
C SER A 138 4.79 -4.12 -6.43
N LEU A 139 4.30 -3.84 -5.23
CA LEU A 139 2.86 -3.83 -4.94
C LEU A 139 2.43 -2.55 -4.26
N ALA A 140 1.13 -2.27 -4.39
CA ALA A 140 0.45 -1.19 -3.69
C ALA A 140 -0.72 -1.72 -2.88
N ILE A 141 -1.09 -1.01 -1.82
CA ILE A 141 -2.27 -1.28 -1.00
C ILE A 141 -3.31 -0.17 -1.18
N ASN A 142 -4.56 -0.54 -0.95
CA ASN A 142 -5.67 0.40 -0.84
C ASN A 142 -6.45 0.11 0.44
N CYS A 143 -6.94 1.15 1.11
CA CYS A 143 -7.62 1.01 2.38
C CYS A 143 -8.99 1.69 2.39
N GLU A 144 -9.88 1.12 3.19
CA GLU A 144 -11.26 1.55 3.39
C GLU A 144 -11.54 1.65 4.89
N ASP A 145 -12.33 2.65 5.28
CA ASP A 145 -12.82 2.77 6.65
C ASP A 145 -13.88 1.70 6.87
N VAL A 146 -13.73 0.88 7.92
CA VAL A 146 -14.59 -0.29 8.14
C VAL A 146 -16.03 0.12 8.43
N SER A 147 -16.25 1.24 9.14
CA SER A 147 -17.59 1.68 9.51
C SER A 147 -18.45 2.10 8.31
N THR A 148 -17.84 2.71 7.29
CA THR A 148 -18.53 3.27 6.13
C THR A 148 -18.39 2.43 4.87
N GLY A 149 -17.35 1.59 4.78
CA GLY A 149 -16.94 0.92 3.55
C GLY A 149 -16.48 1.88 2.45
N SER A 150 -16.17 3.14 2.79
CA SER A 150 -15.64 4.12 1.85
C SER A 150 -14.12 4.11 1.84
N THR A 151 -13.52 4.51 0.72
CA THR A 151 -12.06 4.71 0.62
C THR A 151 -11.58 5.64 1.74
N ALA A 152 -10.64 5.12 2.54
CA ALA A 152 -10.10 5.83 3.68
C ALA A 152 -9.25 7.03 3.25
N GLN A 153 -9.26 8.10 4.04
CA GLN A 153 -8.42 9.26 3.80
C GLN A 153 -6.98 8.97 4.25
N ILE A 154 -6.20 8.35 3.36
CA ILE A 154 -4.79 8.01 3.59
C ILE A 154 -3.83 8.83 2.74
N SER A 155 -2.59 8.99 3.23
CA SER A 155 -1.49 9.59 2.46
C SER A 155 -0.21 8.77 2.61
N PRO A 156 0.44 8.35 1.50
CA PRO A 156 -0.03 8.51 0.12
C PRO A 156 -1.30 7.68 -0.17
N SER A 157 -2.05 8.02 -1.24
CA SER A 157 -3.32 7.34 -1.58
C SER A 157 -3.16 5.87 -1.98
N PHE A 158 -1.97 5.50 -2.46
CA PHE A 158 -1.59 4.13 -2.78
C PHE A 158 -0.18 3.87 -2.22
N PRO A 159 -0.07 3.59 -0.91
CA PRO A 159 1.20 3.19 -0.31
C PRO A 159 1.70 1.95 -1.02
N ASN A 160 2.99 1.92 -1.34
CA ASN A 160 3.60 0.86 -2.14
C ASN A 160 4.96 0.46 -1.57
N ALA A 161 5.39 -0.73 -1.94
CA ALA A 161 6.71 -1.25 -1.61
C ALA A 161 7.19 -2.27 -2.65
N LEU A 162 8.51 -2.37 -2.76
CA LEU A 162 9.19 -3.47 -3.41
C LEU A 162 9.58 -4.47 -2.33
N ILE A 163 9.21 -5.74 -2.52
CA ILE A 163 9.48 -6.83 -1.58
C ILE A 163 10.22 -7.95 -2.28
N GLY A 164 11.40 -8.32 -1.75
CA GLY A 164 12.18 -9.44 -2.24
C GLY A 164 11.54 -10.80 -1.95
N SER A 165 12.10 -11.86 -2.49
CA SER A 165 11.71 -13.24 -2.14
C SER A 165 12.14 -13.58 -0.71
N GLY A 166 11.23 -14.16 0.08
CA GLY A 166 11.48 -14.51 1.48
C GLY A 166 11.58 -13.32 2.43
N GLU A 167 11.26 -12.11 1.96
CA GLU A 167 11.39 -10.87 2.73
C GLU A 167 10.06 -10.49 3.40
N GLN A 168 10.17 -9.68 4.45
CA GLN A 168 9.06 -8.96 5.07
C GLN A 168 9.36 -7.45 5.03
N VAL A 169 8.38 -6.65 4.61
CA VAL A 169 8.51 -5.20 4.47
C VAL A 169 7.43 -4.46 5.24
N SER A 170 7.79 -3.29 5.76
CA SER A 170 6.86 -2.35 6.40
C SER A 170 6.55 -1.20 5.45
N ILE A 171 5.26 -0.93 5.24
CA ILE A 171 4.75 0.17 4.42
C ILE A 171 4.15 1.23 5.36
N PRO A 172 4.87 2.32 5.65
CA PRO A 172 4.35 3.41 6.46
C PRO A 172 3.41 4.29 5.64
N PHE A 173 2.30 4.70 6.23
CA PHE A 173 1.39 5.69 5.65
C PHE A 173 0.64 6.42 6.76
N SER A 174 -0.05 7.50 6.40
CA SER A 174 -0.87 8.24 7.35
C SER A 174 -2.35 8.02 7.09
N TRP A 175 -3.17 8.00 8.13
CA TRP A 175 -4.63 7.89 8.06
C TRP A 175 -5.28 8.99 8.88
N ARG A 176 -6.36 9.59 8.38
CA ARG A 176 -7.10 10.65 9.06
C ARG A 176 -8.58 10.30 9.15
N VAL A 177 -9.16 10.59 10.31
CA VAL A 177 -10.60 10.53 10.55
C VAL A 177 -11.06 11.91 11.04
N THR A 178 -12.26 12.32 10.61
CA THR A 178 -12.81 13.66 10.88
C THR A 178 -13.91 13.67 11.94
N VAL A 179 -14.33 12.50 12.41
CA VAL A 179 -15.40 12.32 13.38
C VAL A 179 -14.84 11.57 14.59
N GLU A 180 -15.21 12.01 15.78
CA GLU A 180 -14.85 11.30 17.02
C GLU A 180 -15.50 9.91 17.07
N GLY A 181 -14.82 9.00 17.77
CA GLY A 181 -15.32 7.67 18.05
C GLY A 181 -14.31 6.58 17.70
N THR A 182 -14.78 5.35 17.76
CA THR A 182 -13.95 4.18 17.48
C THR A 182 -14.04 3.82 16.01
N GLU A 183 -12.90 3.78 15.31
CA GLU A 183 -12.82 3.42 13.90
C GLU A 183 -11.77 2.32 13.67
N SER A 184 -11.90 1.55 12.59
CA SER A 184 -10.88 0.60 12.15
C SER A 184 -10.64 0.71 10.66
N LEU A 185 -9.42 0.37 10.24
CA LEU A 185 -8.99 0.46 8.86
C LEU A 185 -8.87 -0.94 8.26
N SER A 186 -9.50 -1.15 7.10
CA SER A 186 -9.33 -2.38 6.32
C SER A 186 -8.50 -2.09 5.08
N CYS A 187 -7.35 -2.74 4.93
CA CYS A 187 -6.50 -2.58 3.76
C CYS A 187 -6.47 -3.87 2.95
N ARG A 188 -6.41 -3.72 1.63
CA ARG A 188 -6.24 -4.82 0.67
C ARG A 188 -5.00 -4.61 -0.19
N ILE A 189 -4.32 -5.71 -0.47
CA ILE A 189 -3.24 -5.75 -1.46
C ILE A 189 -3.87 -5.69 -2.85
N LEU A 190 -3.39 -4.79 -3.70
CA LEU A 190 -3.87 -4.66 -5.07
C LEU A 190 -3.19 -5.72 -5.95
N THR A 191 -3.87 -6.84 -6.17
CA THR A 191 -3.39 -7.93 -7.01
C THR A 191 -3.50 -7.58 -8.50
N PRO A 192 -2.61 -8.14 -9.36
CA PRO A 192 -2.67 -7.87 -10.79
C PRO A 192 -3.92 -8.49 -11.41
N THR A 193 -4.71 -7.69 -12.14
CA THR A 193 -5.91 -8.17 -12.86
C THR A 193 -5.57 -9.08 -14.04
N GLN A 194 -4.28 -9.19 -14.38
CA GLN A 194 -3.81 -10.07 -15.44
C GLN A 194 -3.72 -11.54 -15.04
N LEU A 195 -3.83 -11.86 -13.75
CA LEU A 195 -3.83 -13.24 -13.26
C LEU A 195 -5.15 -13.93 -13.60
N VAL A 196 -5.07 -15.23 -13.92
CA VAL A 196 -6.26 -16.06 -14.17
C VAL A 196 -7.08 -16.20 -12.90
N GLU A 197 -6.41 -16.41 -11.77
CA GLU A 197 -7.02 -16.37 -10.43
C GLU A 197 -6.42 -15.20 -9.65
N GLU A 198 -7.27 -14.35 -9.08
CA GLU A 198 -6.87 -13.12 -8.38
C GLU A 198 -5.82 -13.35 -7.28
N PHE A 199 -5.87 -14.53 -6.64
CA PHE A 199 -5.04 -14.87 -5.49
C PHE A 199 -3.88 -15.83 -5.82
N SER A 200 -3.57 -16.08 -7.10
CA SER A 200 -2.45 -16.96 -7.47
C SER A 200 -1.10 -16.49 -6.90
N PHE A 201 -0.93 -15.18 -6.70
CA PHE A 201 0.27 -14.59 -6.08
C PHE A 201 0.03 -14.17 -4.62
N GLY A 202 -0.99 -14.73 -3.97
CA GLY A 202 -1.45 -14.32 -2.64
C GLY A 202 -2.27 -13.03 -2.67
N GLY A 203 -2.08 -12.16 -1.69
CA GLY A 203 -2.81 -10.91 -1.51
C GLY A 203 -3.83 -10.98 -0.37
N GLY A 204 -5.05 -10.54 -0.64
CA GLY A 204 -6.14 -10.52 0.34
C GLY A 204 -6.25 -9.19 1.09
N GLN A 205 -7.08 -9.21 2.13
CA GLN A 205 -7.42 -8.06 2.97
C GLN A 205 -7.08 -8.33 4.44
N PHE A 206 -6.75 -7.27 5.17
CA PHE A 206 -6.46 -7.31 6.60
C PHE A 206 -7.01 -6.05 7.27
N SER A 207 -7.61 -6.21 8.45
CA SER A 207 -8.17 -5.09 9.21
C SER A 207 -7.33 -4.81 10.44
N SER A 208 -7.14 -3.54 10.76
CA SER A 208 -6.46 -3.10 11.98
C SER A 208 -7.28 -3.41 13.21
N SER A 209 -6.66 -3.30 14.39
CA SER A 209 -7.41 -3.08 15.62
C SER A 209 -8.21 -1.77 15.54
N SER A 210 -9.22 -1.67 16.39
CA SER A 210 -9.98 -0.44 16.56
C SER A 210 -9.14 0.64 17.22
N ILE A 211 -9.23 1.86 16.71
CA ILE A 211 -8.55 3.06 17.21
C ILE A 211 -9.61 4.03 17.71
N GLU A 212 -9.41 4.58 18.89
CA GLU A 212 -10.24 5.61 19.48
C GLU A 212 -9.76 6.99 19.03
N TRP A 213 -10.68 7.74 18.41
CA TRP A 213 -10.48 9.10 17.96
C TRP A 213 -11.20 10.07 18.91
N THR A 214 -10.43 10.89 19.64
CA THR A 214 -10.96 11.85 20.62
C THR A 214 -10.69 13.28 20.17
N GLU A 215 -11.48 14.27 20.54
CA GLU A 215 -11.08 15.67 20.37
C GLU A 215 -9.71 15.91 21.03
N ALA A 216 -8.89 16.74 20.37
CA ALA A 216 -7.69 17.23 21.01
C ALA A 216 -8.14 18.03 22.24
N GLU A 217 -7.62 17.69 23.43
CA GLU A 217 -7.83 18.53 24.60
C GLU A 217 -7.37 19.95 24.23
N GLU A 218 -8.28 20.93 24.26
CA GLU A 218 -7.87 22.32 24.20
C GLU A 218 -6.90 22.55 25.36
N GLU A 219 -5.59 22.64 25.07
CA GLU A 219 -4.59 23.07 26.03
C GLU A 219 -4.98 24.47 26.51
N GLY A 220 -5.74 24.53 27.61
CA GLY A 220 -5.79 25.65 28.53
C GLY A 220 -5.98 27.03 27.91
N ALA A 221 -6.73 27.17 26.81
CA ALA A 221 -7.29 28.46 26.40
C ALA A 221 -8.43 28.80 27.35
N SER A 222 -8.06 29.05 28.61
CA SER A 222 -8.93 29.52 29.66
C SER A 222 -9.80 30.63 29.08
N THR A 223 -11.07 30.32 28.84
CA THR A 223 -12.10 31.27 28.39
C THR A 223 -12.24 32.44 29.36
N MET A 224 -11.57 32.40 30.52
CA MET A 224 -11.40 33.51 31.45
C MET A 224 -10.42 34.59 30.97
N MET A 225 -9.41 34.30 30.14
CA MET A 225 -8.39 35.30 29.77
C MET A 225 -8.96 36.44 28.89
N PRO A 226 -9.76 36.16 27.84
CA PRO A 226 -10.41 37.23 27.06
C PRO A 226 -11.45 37.99 27.89
N ALA A 227 -12.17 37.28 28.77
CA ALA A 227 -13.17 37.88 29.65
C ALA A 227 -12.55 38.86 30.67
N LEU A 228 -11.39 38.52 31.25
CA LEU A 228 -10.64 39.40 32.16
C LEU A 228 -10.14 40.68 31.48
N ILE A 229 -9.63 40.57 30.24
CA ILE A 229 -9.19 41.72 29.47
C ILE A 229 -10.37 42.65 29.15
N ALA A 230 -11.52 42.09 28.73
CA ALA A 230 -12.73 42.87 28.47
C ALA A 230 -13.22 43.60 29.74
N LEU A 231 -13.15 42.96 30.91
CA LEU A 231 -13.57 43.53 32.19
C LEU A 231 -12.66 44.69 32.62
N ILE A 232 -11.35 44.57 32.42
CA ILE A 232 -10.38 45.65 32.70
C ILE A 232 -10.60 46.85 31.78
N VAL A 233 -10.82 46.61 30.48
CA VAL A 233 -11.09 47.69 29.51
C VAL A 233 -12.41 48.39 29.83
N ALA A 234 -13.47 47.63 30.16
CA ALA A 234 -14.76 48.19 30.55
C ALA A 234 -14.67 49.02 31.84
N ALA A 235 -13.93 48.55 32.84
CA ALA A 235 -13.69 49.29 34.08
C ALA A 235 -12.83 50.55 33.86
N GLY A 236 -11.84 50.50 32.97
CA GLY A 236 -11.02 51.65 32.62
C GLY A 236 -11.81 52.75 31.91
N ILE A 237 -12.62 52.38 30.92
CA ILE A 237 -13.46 53.35 30.18
C ILE A 237 -14.60 53.87 31.07
N GLY A 238 -15.29 53.00 31.81
CA GLY A 238 -16.36 53.39 32.74
C GLY A 238 -15.86 54.25 33.90
N GLY A 239 -14.69 53.92 34.45
CA GLY A 239 -14.05 54.70 35.51
C GLY A 239 -13.61 56.08 35.03
N TYR A 240 -12.99 56.18 33.84
CA TYR A 240 -12.63 57.47 33.24
C TYR A 240 -13.86 58.34 32.98
N PHE A 241 -14.95 57.76 32.46
CA PHE A 241 -16.18 58.50 32.18
C PHE A 241 -16.82 59.06 33.45
N LEU A 242 -16.90 58.26 34.53
CA LEU A 242 -17.44 58.73 35.82
C LEU A 242 -16.55 59.79 36.50
N LEU A 243 -15.23 59.64 36.43
CA LEU A 243 -14.29 60.66 36.93
C LEU A 243 -14.40 61.96 36.15
N SER A 244 -14.54 61.90 34.82
CA SER A 244 -14.69 63.09 33.97
C SER A 244 -15.96 63.88 34.27
N ILE A 245 -17.05 63.19 34.65
CA ILE A 245 -18.29 63.83 35.10
C ILE A 245 -18.06 64.48 36.47
N TYR A 246 -17.40 63.80 37.40
CA TYR A 246 -17.13 64.33 38.74
C TYR A 246 -16.23 65.58 38.70
N THR A 247 -15.14 65.55 37.92
CA THR A 247 -14.22 66.69 37.79
C THR A 247 -14.83 67.87 37.04
N ASN A 248 -15.69 67.64 36.05
CA ASN A 248 -16.44 68.73 35.39
C ASN A 248 -17.51 69.35 36.30
N THR A 249 -18.01 68.61 37.29
CA THR A 249 -19.00 69.14 38.24
C THR A 249 -18.35 70.04 39.30
N GLU A 250 -17.05 69.88 39.59
CA GLU A 250 -16.32 70.77 40.49
C GLU A 250 -15.92 72.10 39.83
N GLU A 251 -15.72 72.16 38.51
CA GLU A 251 -15.42 73.42 37.79
C GLU A 251 -16.65 74.34 37.60
N GLU A 252 -17.89 73.82 37.62
CA GLU A 252 -19.10 74.65 37.50
C GLU A 252 -19.60 75.27 38.83
N VAL A 253 -19.04 74.90 39.98
CA VAL A 253 -19.53 75.35 41.30
C VAL A 253 -18.76 76.56 41.86
N GLU A 254 -17.62 76.96 41.28
CA GLU A 254 -16.85 78.12 41.77
C GLU A 254 -17.19 79.48 41.10
N ASP A 255 -18.00 79.51 40.03
CA ASP A 255 -18.22 80.74 39.22
C ASP A 255 -19.60 81.43 39.38
N GLU A 256 -20.49 80.98 40.26
CA GLU A 256 -21.86 81.55 40.40
C GLU A 256 -22.17 82.35 41.68
N ASP A 257 -21.18 82.85 42.44
CA ASP A 257 -21.49 83.74 43.56
C ASP A 257 -20.49 84.90 43.70
N TYR A 258 -20.56 85.90 42.81
CA TYR A 258 -20.29 87.31 43.14
C TYR A 258 -20.60 88.21 41.93
N GLN A 259 -21.83 88.76 41.86
CA GLN A 259 -22.11 90.21 41.66
C GLN A 259 -23.58 90.44 41.26
N ARG A 260 -24.41 90.73 42.28
CA ARG A 260 -25.61 91.57 42.13
C ARG A 260 -25.25 93.03 42.47
N THR A 261 -25.64 93.91 41.56
CA THR A 261 -25.69 95.39 41.57
C THR A 261 -26.41 95.97 42.81
N PRO A 262 -26.18 97.25 43.18
CA PRO A 262 -26.31 98.46 42.34
C PRO A 262 -25.05 99.31 42.16
#